data_AF-A0A259N4W4-F1
#
_entry.id   AF-A0A259N4W4-F1
#
_cell.length_a   1.000
_cell.length_b   1.000
_cell.length_c   1.000
_cell.angle_alpha   90.00
_cell.angle_beta   90.00
_cell.angle_gamma   90.00
#
_symmetry.space_group_name_H-M   'P 1'
#
loop_
_entity.id
_entity.type
_entity.pdbx_description
1 polymer ?
#
loop_
_entity_poly.entity_id
_entity_poly.type
_entity_poly.pdbx_seq_one_letter_code
_entity_poly.pdbx_strand_id
1 'polypeptide(L)'
;MNVVTINFGTVKHKRFRPAKNAFGYGVFTVSIPMRSRAKQKILLTEHGLGDNQFKLFSFFDKDHGHGDADSLQWIERILTENHI
;
A
#
# COMPACT_ATOMS: atom_id res chain seq x y z
N MET A 1 6.87 15.48 4.46
CA MET A 1 6.21 15.59 3.15
C MET A 1 5.16 14.47 3.09
N ASN A 2 3.87 14.80 3.02
CA ASN A 2 2.80 13.81 2.96
C ASN A 2 2.36 13.58 1.51
N VAL A 3 3.28 13.08 0.70
CA VAL A 3 3.05 12.84 -0.73
C VAL A 3 3.04 11.34 -1.02
N VAL A 4 2.32 10.95 -2.07
CA VAL A 4 2.35 9.57 -2.57
C VAL A 4 3.75 9.27 -3.08
N THR A 5 4.31 8.13 -2.72
CA THR A 5 5.68 7.75 -3.11
C THR A 5 5.73 6.34 -3.67
N ILE A 6 6.61 6.13 -4.66
CA ILE A 6 6.95 4.81 -5.19
C ILE A 6 8.33 4.45 -4.66
N ASN A 7 8.43 3.32 -3.97
CA ASN A 7 9.68 2.80 -3.44
C ASN A 7 10.10 1.60 -4.26
N PHE A 8 11.36 1.55 -4.68
CA PHE A 8 11.93 0.43 -5.42
C PHE A 8 12.77 -0.44 -4.51
N GLY A 9 12.74 -1.75 -4.76
CA GLY A 9 13.47 -2.73 -3.97
C GLY A 9 13.78 -4.00 -4.75
N THR A 10 14.35 -4.98 -4.07
CA THR A 10 14.65 -6.29 -4.65
C THR A 10 14.25 -7.37 -3.66
N VAL A 11 13.45 -8.33 -4.13
CA VAL A 11 13.18 -9.56 -3.38
C VAL A 11 14.26 -10.57 -3.73
N LYS A 12 14.88 -11.17 -2.72
CA LYS A 12 15.92 -12.19 -2.89
C LYS A 12 15.46 -13.49 -2.25
N HIS A 13 15.34 -14.53 -3.07
CA HIS A 13 15.08 -15.91 -2.64
C HIS A 13 16.41 -16.67 -2.67
N LYS A 14 16.76 -17.33 -1.56
CA LYS A 14 17.96 -18.16 -1.48
C LYS A 14 17.64 -19.46 -0.74
N ARG A 15 17.83 -20.59 -1.42
CA ARG A 15 17.68 -21.90 -0.80
C ARG A 15 18.98 -22.29 -0.10
N PHE A 16 18.90 -22.73 1.15
CA PHE A 16 20.08 -23.07 1.95
C PHE A 16 20.57 -24.52 1.76
N ARG A 17 19.68 -25.50 1.52
CA ARG A 17 20.01 -26.91 1.23
C ARG A 17 18.88 -27.60 0.42
N PRO A 18 19.16 -28.69 -0.32
CA PRO A 18 20.49 -29.20 -0.70
C PRO A 18 21.10 -28.44 -1.90
N ALA A 19 20.29 -27.94 -2.83
CA ALA A 19 20.78 -27.15 -3.98
C ALA A 19 20.89 -25.65 -3.63
N LYS A 20 22.03 -25.03 -3.97
CA LYS A 20 22.26 -23.58 -3.80
C LYS A 20 21.62 -22.80 -4.96
N ASN A 21 20.29 -22.77 -5.01
CA ASN A 21 19.55 -21.92 -5.94
C ASN A 21 19.30 -20.56 -5.30
N ALA A 22 19.66 -19.50 -6.00
CA ALA A 22 19.36 -18.13 -5.63
C ALA A 22 18.69 -17.42 -6.81
N PHE A 23 17.65 -16.66 -6.51
CA PHE A 23 16.88 -15.89 -7.47
C PHE A 23 16.56 -14.53 -6.87
N GLY A 24 16.71 -13.47 -7.65
CA GLY A 24 16.37 -12.13 -7.22
C GLY A 24 15.70 -11.35 -8.34
N TYR A 25 14.72 -10.54 -7.99
CA TYR A 25 13.98 -9.71 -8.94
C TYR A 25 13.60 -8.37 -8.33
N GLY A 26 13.54 -7.36 -9.19
CA GLY A 26 13.10 -6.02 -8.82
C GLY A 26 11.63 -6.01 -8.46
N VAL A 27 11.29 -5.23 -7.44
CA VAL A 27 9.91 -4.96 -7.02
C VAL A 27 9.76 -3.48 -6.72
N PHE A 28 8.52 -3.01 -6.64
CA PHE A 28 8.22 -1.69 -6.11
C PHE A 28 7.01 -1.74 -5.19
N THR A 29 6.87 -0.74 -4.34
CA THR A 29 5.70 -0.50 -3.50
C THR A 29 5.22 0.93 -3.67
N VAL A 30 3.92 1.16 -3.47
CA VAL A 30 3.33 2.50 -3.41
C VAL A 30 2.99 2.79 -1.96
N SER A 31 3.51 3.90 -1.42
CA SER A 31 3.17 4.37 -0.07
C SER A 31 2.16 5.50 -0.16
N ILE A 32 1.03 5.30 0.51
CA ILE A 32 -0.12 6.22 0.49
C ILE A 32 -0.24 6.91 1.86
N PRO A 33 -0.16 8.25 1.92
CA PRO A 33 -0.36 8.99 3.17
C PRO A 33 -1.86 9.07 3.51
N MET A 34 -2.41 8.02 4.11
CA MET A 34 -3.87 7.81 4.30
C MET A 34 -4.60 9.00 4.95
N ARG A 35 -4.05 9.58 6.03
CA ARG A 35 -4.65 10.76 6.69
C ARG A 35 -4.64 12.02 5.82
N SER A 36 -3.69 12.13 4.89
CA SER A 36 -3.65 13.26 3.94
C SER A 36 -4.59 13.02 2.77
N ARG A 37 -4.69 11.78 2.27
CA ARG A 37 -5.72 11.37 1.31
C ARG A 37 -7.13 11.67 1.83
N ALA A 38 -7.42 11.38 3.10
CA ALA A 38 -8.72 11.68 3.70
C ALA A 38 -9.06 13.18 3.69
N LYS A 39 -8.05 14.06 3.86
CA LYS A 39 -8.21 15.51 3.78
C LYS A 39 -8.30 16.02 2.33
N GLN A 40 -7.63 15.36 1.39
CA GLN A 40 -7.56 15.74 -0.02
C GLN A 40 -7.85 14.54 -0.92
N LYS A 41 -9.12 14.36 -1.29
CA LYS A 41 -9.59 13.21 -2.07
C LYS A 41 -8.99 13.09 -3.48
N ILE A 42 -8.40 14.16 -4.00
CA ILE A 42 -7.77 14.15 -5.33
C ILE A 42 -6.29 13.73 -5.29
N LEU A 43 -5.70 13.58 -4.10
CA LEU A 43 -4.27 13.36 -3.90
C LEU A 43 -3.71 12.17 -4.68
N LEU A 44 -4.43 11.04 -4.73
CA LEU A 44 -3.99 9.88 -5.51
C LEU A 44 -4.15 10.11 -7.02
N THR A 45 -5.27 10.72 -7.42
CA THR A 45 -5.60 10.98 -8.82
C THR A 45 -4.61 11.94 -9.48
N GLU A 46 -4.16 12.97 -8.76
CA GLU A 46 -3.12 13.92 -9.20
C GLU A 46 -1.78 13.24 -9.49
N HIS A 47 -1.51 12.11 -8.83
CA HIS A 47 -0.30 11.29 -9.04
C HIS A 47 -0.54 10.08 -9.95
N GLY A 48 -1.65 10.08 -10.72
CA GLY A 48 -1.93 9.05 -11.72
C GLY A 48 -2.53 7.75 -11.17
N LEU A 49 -2.72 7.63 -9.86
CA LEU A 49 -3.37 6.48 -9.23
C LEU A 49 -4.90 6.57 -9.32
N GLY A 50 -5.58 5.44 -9.27
CA GLY A 50 -7.02 5.37 -9.09
C GLY A 50 -7.37 5.45 -7.61
N ASP A 51 -8.34 6.28 -7.23
CA ASP A 51 -8.87 6.37 -5.87
C ASP A 51 -10.33 5.92 -5.86
N ASN A 52 -10.61 4.72 -5.35
CA ASN A 52 -11.89 4.00 -5.48
C ASN A 52 -12.42 3.95 -6.93
N GLN A 53 -11.50 3.95 -7.88
CA GLN A 53 -11.77 4.01 -9.31
C GLN A 53 -10.76 3.12 -10.04
N PHE A 54 -11.22 2.43 -11.08
CA PHE A 54 -10.36 1.54 -11.85
C PHE A 54 -9.35 2.33 -12.71
N LYS A 55 -8.07 2.00 -12.55
CA LYS A 55 -6.90 2.44 -13.32
C LYS A 55 -5.85 1.32 -13.31
N LEU A 56 -4.72 1.52 -13.98
CA LEU A 56 -3.60 0.56 -13.98
C LEU A 56 -3.13 0.22 -12.56
N PHE A 57 -2.99 1.25 -11.72
CA PHE A 57 -2.77 1.11 -10.28
C PHE A 57 -3.88 1.86 -9.54
N SER A 58 -4.63 1.14 -8.73
CA SER A 58 -5.78 1.67 -7.99
C SER A 58 -5.69 1.29 -6.53
N PHE A 59 -6.18 2.20 -5.70
CA PHE A 59 -6.47 1.95 -4.30
C PHE A 59 -7.99 1.93 -4.11
N PHE A 60 -8.53 0.84 -3.56
CA PHE A 60 -9.92 0.78 -3.12
C PHE A 60 -9.97 0.56 -1.62
N ASP A 61 -10.83 1.33 -0.93
CA ASP A 61 -11.00 1.17 0.52
C ASP A 61 -11.45 -0.25 0.88
N LYS A 62 -12.35 -0.82 0.07
CA LYS A 62 -12.88 -2.19 0.24
C LYS A 62 -11.86 -3.33 0.09
N ASP A 63 -10.66 -3.06 -0.44
CA ASP A 63 -9.64 -4.10 -0.60
C ASP A 63 -8.85 -4.34 0.70
N HIS A 64 -9.20 -3.64 1.78
CA HIS A 64 -8.47 -3.64 3.04
C HIS A 64 -9.39 -4.00 4.22
N GLY A 65 -8.79 -4.58 5.27
CA GLY A 65 -9.50 -4.92 6.50
C GLY A 65 -10.67 -5.86 6.30
N HIS A 66 -11.83 -5.48 6.82
CA HIS A 66 -13.08 -6.23 6.66
C HIS A 66 -13.79 -5.95 5.33
N GLY A 67 -13.20 -5.14 4.46
CA GLY A 67 -13.78 -4.77 3.17
C GLY A 67 -14.89 -3.72 3.25
N ASP A 68 -14.92 -2.94 4.34
CA ASP A 68 -15.83 -1.82 4.52
C ASP A 68 -15.47 -0.63 3.61
N ALA A 69 -16.32 0.40 3.63
CA ALA A 69 -16.17 1.57 2.75
C ALA A 69 -15.01 2.52 3.13
N ASP A 70 -14.38 2.37 4.30
CA ASP A 70 -13.31 3.26 4.77
C ASP A 70 -12.14 2.48 5.40
N SER A 71 -11.06 2.36 4.64
CA SER A 71 -9.84 1.67 5.08
C SER A 71 -9.06 2.45 6.14
N LEU A 72 -9.16 3.79 6.16
CA LEU A 72 -8.49 4.61 7.17
C LEU A 72 -9.17 4.43 8.52
N GLN A 73 -10.51 4.47 8.56
CA GLN A 73 -11.25 4.22 9.78
C GLN A 73 -10.94 2.83 10.37
N TRP A 74 -10.84 1.81 9.51
CA TRP A 74 -10.48 0.46 9.93
C TRP A 74 -9.12 0.41 10.63
N ILE A 75 -8.07 0.97 10.02
CA ILE A 75 -6.73 0.94 10.63
C ILE A 75 -6.66 1.81 11.88
N GLU A 76 -7.34 2.97 11.92
CA GLU A 76 -7.39 3.82 13.12
C GLU A 76 -8.09 3.14 14.29
N ARG A 77 -9.13 2.34 14.02
CA ARG A 77 -9.76 1.49 15.04
C ARG A 77 -8.78 0.47 15.61
N ILE A 78 -8.05 -0.26 14.76
CA ILE A 78 -7.05 -1.25 15.20
C ILE A 78 -5.97 -0.58 16.06
N LEU A 79 -5.45 0.56 15.63
CA LEU A 79 -4.42 1.29 16.39
C LEU A 79 -4.95 1.69 17.77
N THR A 80 -6.17 2.22 17.84
CA THR A 80 -6.83 2.60 19.10
C THR A 80 -7.03 1.39 20.03
N GLU A 81 -7.53 0.27 19.50
CA GLU A 81 -7.76 -0.99 20.23
C GLU A 81 -6.45 -1.56 20.81
N ASN A 82 -5.32 -1.33 20.13
CA ASN A 82 -4.00 -1.81 20.56
C ASN A 82 -3.19 -0.74 21.32
N HIS A 83 -3.79 0.42 21.61
CA HIS A 83 -3.17 1.52 22.34
C HIS A 83 -1.89 2.07 21.68
N ILE A 84 -1.89 2.16 20.35
CA ILE A 84 -0.81 2.72 19.51
C ILE A 84 -1.19 4.12 19.02
#